data_AF-A0A929SRN2-F1
#
_entry.id   AF-A0A929SRN2-F1
#
_cell.length_a   1.000
_cell.length_b   1.000
_cell.length_c   1.000
_cell.angle_alpha   90.00
_cell.angle_beta   90.00
_cell.angle_gamma   90.00
#
_symmetry.space_group_name_H-M   'P 1'
#
loop_
_entity.id
_entity.type
_entity.pdbx_description
1 polymer ?
#
loop_
_entity_poly.entity_id
_entity_poly.type
_entity_poly.pdbx_seq_one_letter_code
_entity_poly.pdbx_strand_id
1 'polypeptide(L)'
;MNDKIDFVMIWVDGNDPEWRKEKDKYSNKVDNNTDNREARFRDWDNLQYWFRGVEKFAPWVNKIHFVTCGHLPKWLNTENPKLNIVKHKDFIPEKYLPTFNSHTIELNLHRIKGLAENFVYFNDDLFIVKKTKDTDFFKNNIPCDTAALNANISYRENKNHSQE
;
A
#
# COMPACT_ATOMS: atom_id res chain seq x y z
N MET A 1 12.77 24.44 1.99
CA MET A 1 11.49 24.10 1.33
C MET A 1 11.63 22.67 0.85
N ASN A 2 10.65 21.79 1.10
CA ASN A 2 10.77 20.41 0.64
C ASN A 2 10.56 20.36 -0.88
N ASP A 3 11.22 19.40 -1.53
CA ASP A 3 10.89 19.02 -2.90
C ASP A 3 9.50 18.40 -2.98
N LYS A 4 9.01 18.18 -4.20
CA LYS A 4 7.74 17.49 -4.43
C LYS A 4 7.75 16.13 -3.75
N ILE A 5 6.63 15.78 -3.11
CA ILE A 5 6.46 14.49 -2.45
C ILE A 5 5.36 13.71 -3.16
N ASP A 6 5.69 12.50 -3.56
CA ASP A 6 4.76 11.56 -4.18
C ASP A 6 4.31 10.48 -3.19
N PHE A 7 3.12 9.94 -3.38
CA PHE A 7 2.65 8.75 -2.67
C PHE A 7 2.71 7.54 -3.59
N VAL A 8 3.08 6.39 -3.02
CA VAL A 8 3.06 5.11 -3.71
C VAL A 8 2.09 4.20 -2.97
N MET A 9 1.09 3.68 -3.68
CA MET A 9 0.09 2.75 -3.16
C MET A 9 0.14 1.47 -3.99
N ILE A 10 0.45 0.35 -3.35
CA ILE A 10 0.40 -0.97 -4.00
C ILE A 10 -0.96 -1.61 -3.76
N TRP A 11 -1.51 -2.29 -4.76
CA TRP A 11 -2.77 -3.01 -4.62
C TRP A 11 -2.90 -4.14 -5.64
N VAL A 12 -3.65 -5.17 -5.25
CA VAL A 12 -4.06 -6.28 -6.10
C VAL A 12 -5.50 -6.66 -5.79
N ASP A 13 -6.31 -6.91 -6.81
CA ASP A 13 -7.57 -7.63 -6.67
C ASP A 13 -7.31 -9.13 -6.53
N GLY A 14 -7.32 -9.64 -5.29
CA GLY A 14 -7.21 -11.08 -5.03
C GLY A 14 -8.39 -11.92 -5.53
N ASN A 15 -9.51 -11.30 -5.89
CA ASN A 15 -10.67 -12.00 -6.44
C ASN A 15 -10.61 -12.16 -7.97
N ASP A 16 -9.65 -11.51 -8.64
CA ASP A 16 -9.48 -11.59 -10.09
C ASP A 16 -9.12 -13.04 -10.51
N PRO A 17 -9.98 -13.73 -11.29
CA PRO A 17 -9.74 -15.10 -11.68
C PRO A 17 -8.49 -15.31 -12.54
N GLU A 18 -8.14 -14.36 -13.41
CA GLU A 18 -6.97 -14.46 -14.28
C GLU A 18 -5.69 -14.24 -13.47
N TRP A 19 -5.70 -13.29 -12.54
CA TRP A 19 -4.59 -13.09 -11.62
C TRP A 19 -4.35 -14.34 -10.74
N ARG A 20 -5.41 -14.93 -10.17
CA ARG A 20 -5.29 -16.17 -9.37
C ARG A 20 -4.74 -17.32 -10.22
N LYS A 21 -5.27 -17.50 -11.43
CA LYS A 21 -4.81 -18.52 -12.38
C LYS A 21 -3.34 -18.35 -12.73
N GLU A 22 -2.87 -17.11 -12.91
CA GLU A 22 -1.45 -16.84 -13.15
C GLU A 22 -0.62 -17.16 -11.90
N LYS A 23 -1.04 -16.74 -10.71
CA LYS A 23 -0.36 -17.06 -9.44
C LYS A 23 -0.23 -18.56 -9.22
N ASP A 24 -1.30 -19.30 -9.47
CA ASP A 24 -1.36 -20.73 -9.18
C ASP A 24 -0.44 -21.57 -10.10
N LYS A 25 -0.02 -21.04 -11.26
CA LYS A 25 1.04 -21.66 -12.08
C LYS A 25 2.40 -21.70 -11.36
N TYR A 26 2.62 -20.79 -10.42
CA TYR A 26 3.89 -20.65 -9.68
C TYR A 26 3.77 -21.12 -8.22
N SER A 27 2.57 -21.24 -7.66
CA SER A 27 2.34 -21.60 -6.25
C SER A 27 2.92 -22.96 -5.85
N ASN A 28 2.88 -23.96 -6.74
CA ASN A 28 3.44 -25.30 -6.50
C ASN A 28 4.98 -25.34 -6.51
N LYS A 29 5.64 -24.23 -6.88
CA LYS A 29 7.11 -24.10 -6.87
C LYS A 29 7.63 -23.39 -5.62
N VAL A 30 6.73 -22.98 -4.73
CA VAL A 30 7.07 -22.18 -3.55
C VAL A 30 7.31 -23.13 -2.38
N ASP A 31 8.41 -22.91 -1.67
CA ASP A 31 8.77 -23.68 -0.48
C ASP A 31 7.69 -23.54 0.61
N ASN A 32 7.49 -24.60 1.40
CA ASN A 32 6.43 -24.68 2.43
C ASN A 32 6.56 -23.60 3.53
N ASN A 33 7.71 -22.92 3.60
CA ASN A 33 7.97 -21.82 4.52
C ASN A 33 7.45 -20.46 4.05
N THR A 34 6.85 -20.36 2.86
CA THR A 34 6.33 -19.09 2.33
C THR A 34 4.84 -18.93 2.62
N ASP A 35 4.45 -17.77 3.16
CA ASP A 35 3.06 -17.47 3.44
C ASP A 35 2.29 -17.08 2.16
N ASN A 36 1.57 -18.04 1.60
CA ASN A 36 0.74 -17.90 0.39
C ASN A 36 -0.77 -18.02 0.69
N ARG A 37 -1.19 -17.69 1.92
CA ARG A 37 -2.61 -17.75 2.32
C ARG A 37 -3.43 -16.71 1.55
N GLU A 38 -4.69 -17.02 1.25
CA GLU A 38 -5.63 -16.10 0.58
C GLU A 38 -5.73 -14.74 1.29
N ALA A 39 -5.62 -14.74 2.62
CA ALA A 39 -5.62 -13.53 3.43
C ALA A 39 -4.53 -12.50 3.05
N ARG A 40 -3.45 -12.92 2.37
CA ARG A 40 -2.38 -12.02 1.88
C ARG A 40 -2.74 -11.23 0.62
N PHE A 41 -3.81 -11.61 -0.04
CA PHE A 41 -4.24 -10.99 -1.30
C PHE A 41 -5.68 -10.48 -1.23
N ARG A 42 -6.33 -10.61 -0.07
CA ARG A 42 -7.71 -10.22 0.14
C ARG A 42 -7.84 -8.71 0.07
N ASP A 43 -8.67 -8.25 -0.86
CA ASP A 43 -9.15 -6.87 -0.88
C ASP A 43 -10.30 -6.69 0.13
N TRP A 44 -10.19 -5.65 0.96
CA TRP A 44 -11.19 -5.26 1.95
C TRP A 44 -12.22 -4.25 1.42
N ASP A 45 -12.15 -3.87 0.16
CA ASP A 45 -12.98 -2.82 -0.47
C ASP A 45 -12.88 -1.48 0.30
N ASN A 46 -11.69 -1.17 0.81
CA ASN A 46 -11.42 0.00 1.64
C ASN A 46 -10.62 1.09 0.89
N LEU A 47 -10.07 0.76 -0.28
CA LEU A 47 -9.15 1.62 -1.02
C LEU A 47 -9.80 2.96 -1.45
N GLN A 48 -11.10 2.97 -1.70
CA GLN A 48 -11.89 4.20 -1.92
C GLN A 48 -11.79 5.21 -0.76
N TYR A 49 -11.73 4.74 0.48
CA TYR A 49 -11.54 5.60 1.64
C TYR A 49 -10.11 6.11 1.75
N TRP A 50 -9.13 5.30 1.33
CA TRP A 50 -7.74 5.74 1.27
C TRP A 50 -7.58 6.91 0.30
N PHE A 51 -8.06 6.78 -0.95
CA PHE A 51 -7.96 7.86 -1.95
C PHE A 51 -8.69 9.14 -1.51
N ARG A 52 -9.91 9.00 -0.96
CA ARG A 52 -10.65 10.14 -0.39
C ARG A 52 -9.94 10.76 0.81
N GLY A 53 -9.29 9.94 1.63
CA GLY A 53 -8.48 10.37 2.75
C GLY A 53 -7.29 11.21 2.29
N VAL A 54 -6.54 10.75 1.29
CA VAL A 54 -5.43 11.50 0.70
C VAL A 54 -5.90 12.82 0.12
N GLU A 55 -6.96 12.84 -0.67
CA GLU A 55 -7.52 14.07 -1.26
C GLU A 55 -7.91 15.09 -0.19
N LYS A 56 -8.57 14.64 0.88
CA LYS A 56 -9.06 15.51 1.96
C LYS A 56 -7.96 15.97 2.92
N PHE A 57 -7.03 15.08 3.25
CA PHE A 57 -6.12 15.26 4.37
C PHE A 57 -4.67 15.53 3.98
N ALA A 58 -4.26 15.16 2.76
CA ALA A 58 -2.93 15.43 2.22
C ALA A 58 -3.00 16.08 0.82
N PRO A 59 -3.75 17.19 0.62
CA PRO A 59 -3.95 17.79 -0.70
C PRO A 59 -2.66 18.34 -1.34
N TRP A 60 -1.60 18.50 -0.54
CA TRP A 60 -0.27 18.94 -0.96
C TRP A 60 0.51 17.86 -1.74
N VAL A 61 0.07 16.59 -1.72
CA VAL A 61 0.71 15.51 -2.47
C VAL A 61 0.81 15.87 -3.95
N ASN A 62 1.98 15.61 -4.56
CA ASN A 62 2.22 15.92 -5.96
C ASN A 62 1.56 14.90 -6.88
N LYS A 63 1.89 13.62 -6.72
CA LYS A 63 1.34 12.52 -7.52
C LYS A 63 1.15 11.26 -6.67
N ILE A 64 0.18 10.45 -7.05
CA ILE A 64 -0.06 9.11 -6.52
C ILE A 64 0.34 8.11 -7.60
N HIS A 65 1.37 7.32 -7.32
CA HIS A 65 1.77 6.16 -8.12
C HIS A 65 0.99 4.94 -7.63
N PHE A 66 -0.08 4.61 -8.34
CA PHE A 66 -0.92 3.47 -8.04
C PHE A 66 -0.37 2.23 -8.75
N VAL A 67 0.28 1.36 -7.98
CA VAL A 67 0.98 0.18 -8.46
C VAL A 67 0.04 -1.02 -8.44
N THR A 68 -0.16 -1.64 -9.60
CA THR A 68 -1.10 -2.76 -9.77
C THR A 68 -0.52 -3.82 -10.71
N CYS A 69 -1.11 -5.01 -10.77
CA CYS A 69 -0.74 -6.02 -11.76
C CYS A 69 -1.47 -5.88 -13.12
N GLY A 70 -2.26 -4.81 -13.30
CA GLY A 70 -2.93 -4.46 -14.55
C GLY A 70 -4.44 -4.19 -14.41
N HIS A 71 -5.06 -4.76 -13.39
CA HIS A 71 -6.44 -4.46 -12.99
C HIS A 71 -6.57 -3.12 -12.25
N LEU A 72 -7.78 -2.56 -12.27
CA LEU A 72 -8.12 -1.29 -11.63
C LEU A 72 -9.50 -1.40 -10.97
N PRO A 73 -9.70 -0.78 -9.78
CA PRO A 73 -11.02 -0.69 -9.19
C PRO A 73 -11.99 0.06 -10.12
N LYS A 74 -13.23 -0.43 -10.25
CA LYS A 74 -14.24 0.15 -11.16
C LYS A 74 -14.61 1.60 -10.84
N TRP A 75 -14.46 2.00 -9.57
CA TRP A 75 -14.76 3.35 -9.10
C TRP A 75 -13.60 4.35 -9.32
N LEU A 76 -12.42 3.88 -9.72
CA LEU A 76 -11.23 4.72 -9.84
C LEU A 76 -11.33 5.63 -11.07
N ASN A 77 -11.22 6.95 -10.86
CA ASN A 77 -11.13 7.90 -11.96
C ASN A 77 -9.69 7.94 -12.50
N THR A 78 -9.46 7.33 -13.66
CA THR A 78 -8.14 7.25 -14.31
C THR A 78 -7.66 8.55 -14.92
N GLU A 79 -8.56 9.52 -15.12
CA GLU A 79 -8.26 10.81 -15.76
C GLU A 79 -7.74 11.86 -14.76
N ASN A 80 -7.59 11.51 -13.48
CA ASN A 80 -7.07 12.45 -12.49
C ASN A 80 -5.59 12.76 -12.78
N PRO A 81 -5.20 14.04 -12.97
CA PRO A 81 -3.83 14.40 -13.34
C PRO A 81 -2.79 14.09 -12.26
N LYS A 82 -3.21 13.92 -11.00
CA LYS A 82 -2.34 13.48 -9.90
C LYS A 82 -2.21 11.96 -9.82
N LEU A 83 -2.95 11.18 -10.61
CA LEU A 83 -2.87 9.74 -10.62
C LEU A 83 -1.91 9.26 -11.71
N ASN A 84 -1.04 8.33 -11.36
CA ASN A 84 -0.18 7.62 -12.30
C ASN A 84 -0.31 6.12 -12.05
N ILE A 85 -0.84 5.40 -13.01
CA ILE A 85 -1.05 3.96 -12.93
C ILE A 85 0.22 3.27 -13.41
N VAL A 86 0.78 2.41 -12.57
CA VAL A 86 2.05 1.74 -12.82
C VAL A 86 1.86 0.24 -12.71
N LYS A 87 2.29 -0.52 -13.72
CA LYS A 87 2.29 -1.98 -13.68
C LYS A 87 3.62 -2.50 -13.18
N HIS A 88 3.63 -3.67 -12.56
CA HIS A 88 4.87 -4.31 -12.09
C HIS A 88 5.96 -4.37 -13.19
N LYS A 89 5.58 -4.69 -14.43
CA LYS A 89 6.49 -4.76 -15.58
C LYS A 89 7.10 -3.42 -16.01
N ASP A 90 6.55 -2.30 -15.56
CA ASP A 90 7.02 -0.97 -15.98
C ASP A 90 8.29 -0.54 -15.23
N PHE A 91 8.60 -1.19 -14.09
CA PHE A 91 9.72 -0.79 -13.23
C PHE A 91 10.50 -1.97 -12.60
N ILE A 92 9.92 -3.17 -12.54
CA ILE A 92 10.60 -4.37 -12.04
C ILE A 92 11.35 -5.03 -13.21
N PRO A 93 12.66 -5.34 -13.06
CA PRO A 93 13.41 -6.10 -14.07
C PRO A 93 12.75 -7.44 -14.41
N GLU A 94 12.71 -7.79 -15.70
CA GLU A 94 11.98 -8.96 -16.22
C GLU A 94 12.38 -10.29 -15.54
N LYS A 95 13.65 -10.44 -15.17
CA LYS A 95 14.15 -11.62 -14.43
C LYS A 95 13.50 -11.87 -13.06
N TYR A 96 12.78 -10.88 -12.52
CA TYR A 96 12.06 -10.98 -11.24
C TYR A 96 10.53 -11.07 -11.45
N LEU A 97 10.07 -11.24 -12.69
CA LEU A 97 8.66 -11.31 -13.04
C LEU A 97 8.26 -12.72 -13.55
N PRO A 98 6.99 -13.12 -13.38
CA PRO A 98 5.98 -12.47 -12.54
C PRO A 98 6.31 -12.59 -11.05
N THR A 99 5.88 -11.62 -10.25
CA THR A 99 6.00 -11.66 -8.79
C THR A 99 4.65 -11.44 -8.13
N PHE A 100 4.43 -12.18 -7.03
CA PHE A 100 3.27 -12.08 -6.14
C PHE A 100 3.71 -11.76 -4.71
N ASN A 101 4.99 -11.37 -4.54
CA ASN A 101 5.59 -11.06 -3.24
C ASN A 101 5.73 -9.53 -3.12
N SER A 102 5.08 -8.94 -2.11
CA SER A 102 5.15 -7.49 -1.85
C SER A 102 6.58 -6.99 -1.68
N HIS A 103 7.47 -7.75 -1.02
CA HIS A 103 8.87 -7.37 -0.86
C HIS A 103 9.58 -7.18 -2.20
N THR A 104 9.28 -8.01 -3.20
CA THR A 104 9.88 -7.84 -4.54
C THR A 104 9.41 -6.54 -5.19
N ILE A 105 8.14 -6.19 -4.99
CA ILE A 105 7.54 -4.96 -5.49
C ILE A 105 8.15 -3.74 -4.77
N GLU A 106 8.16 -3.77 -3.44
CA GLU A 106 8.70 -2.75 -2.54
C GLU A 106 10.17 -2.42 -2.83
N LEU A 107 11.02 -3.45 -2.97
CA LEU A 107 12.44 -3.30 -3.27
C LEU A 107 12.72 -2.61 -4.61
N ASN A 108 11.73 -2.54 -5.52
CA ASN A 108 11.89 -1.94 -6.83
C ASN A 108 11.15 -0.60 -7.00
N LEU A 109 10.38 -0.11 -6.00
CA LEU A 109 9.57 1.12 -6.15
C LEU A 109 10.38 2.34 -6.61
N HIS A 110 11.64 2.46 -6.17
CA HIS A 110 12.56 3.52 -6.59
C HIS A 110 12.84 3.58 -8.11
N ARG A 111 12.50 2.52 -8.86
CA ARG A 111 12.66 2.45 -10.32
C ARG A 111 11.46 2.98 -11.09
N ILE A 112 10.37 3.36 -10.41
CA ILE A 112 9.17 3.86 -11.06
C ILE A 112 9.50 5.15 -11.80
N LYS A 113 9.27 5.16 -13.11
CA LYS A 113 9.56 6.32 -13.95
C LYS A 113 8.75 7.54 -13.50
N GLY A 114 9.44 8.63 -13.22
CA GLY A 114 8.83 9.90 -12.82
C GLY A 114 8.39 9.96 -11.36
N LEU A 115 8.79 9.00 -10.53
CA LEU A 115 8.68 9.09 -9.07
C LEU A 115 9.62 10.18 -8.55
N ALA A 116 9.12 11.05 -7.66
CA ALA A 116 9.94 12.05 -6.99
C ALA A 116 10.97 11.41 -6.03
N GLU A 117 12.05 12.14 -5.75
CA GLU A 117 13.08 11.73 -4.78
C GLU A 117 12.48 11.51 -3.38
N ASN A 118 11.57 12.40 -2.96
CA ASN A 118 10.80 12.23 -1.74
C ASN A 118 9.50 11.50 -2.08
N PHE A 119 9.29 10.31 -1.50
CA PHE A 119 8.02 9.62 -1.60
C PHE A 119 7.64 8.91 -0.31
N VAL A 120 6.34 8.69 -0.13
CA VAL A 120 5.77 7.94 1.00
C VAL A 120 5.08 6.69 0.46
N TYR A 121 5.48 5.54 0.97
CA TYR A 121 4.88 4.25 0.64
C TYR A 121 3.71 3.93 1.59
N PHE A 122 2.61 3.46 1.03
CA PHE A 122 1.44 2.94 1.75
C PHE A 122 1.13 1.51 1.27
N ASN A 123 0.80 0.64 2.21
CA ASN A 123 -0.01 -0.54 1.94
C ASN A 123 -1.50 -0.22 2.17
N ASP A 124 -2.37 -1.18 1.88
CA ASP A 124 -3.84 -1.08 1.95
C ASP A 124 -4.41 -0.99 3.38
N ASP A 125 -3.59 -1.27 4.39
CA ASP A 125 -3.95 -1.18 5.82
C ASP A 125 -3.56 0.16 6.49
N LEU A 126 -2.98 1.12 5.76
CA LEU A 126 -2.53 2.42 6.29
C LEU A 126 -3.35 3.60 5.77
N PHE A 127 -4.08 4.28 6.67
CA PHE A 127 -5.00 5.37 6.32
C PHE A 127 -4.57 6.72 6.88
N ILE A 128 -4.69 7.76 6.06
CA ILE A 128 -4.64 9.15 6.51
C ILE A 128 -6.05 9.57 6.96
N VAL A 129 -6.22 9.79 8.25
CA VAL A 129 -7.54 10.09 8.87
C VAL A 129 -7.66 11.52 9.42
N LYS A 130 -6.57 12.29 9.36
CA LYS A 130 -6.51 13.70 9.78
C LYS A 130 -5.57 14.47 8.87
N LYS A 131 -5.79 15.78 8.76
CA LYS A 131 -4.98 16.66 7.92
C LYS A 131 -3.50 16.58 8.29
N THR A 132 -2.66 16.36 7.30
CA THR A 132 -1.20 16.31 7.41
C THR A 132 -0.57 17.47 6.64
N LYS A 133 0.69 17.76 6.95
CA LYS A 133 1.57 18.64 6.22
C LYS A 133 2.69 17.83 5.58
N ASP A 134 3.27 18.35 4.51
CA ASP A 134 4.50 17.81 3.92
C ASP A 134 5.62 17.66 4.96
N THR A 135 5.70 18.63 5.89
CA THR A 135 6.66 18.64 7.01
C THR A 135 6.46 17.55 8.05
N ASP A 136 5.33 16.84 8.02
CA ASP A 136 5.11 15.68 8.88
C ASP A 136 5.89 14.45 8.36
N PHE A 137 6.21 14.42 7.06
CA PHE A 137 6.92 13.33 6.39
C PHE A 137 8.37 13.67 6.07
N PHE A 138 8.66 14.91 5.67
CA PHE A 138 10.00 15.35 5.30
C PHE A 138 10.32 16.73 5.84
N LYS A 139 11.53 16.95 6.37
CA LYS A 139 12.02 18.29 6.73
C LYS A 139 13.36 18.52 6.06
N ASN A 140 13.43 19.52 5.19
CA ASN A 140 14.62 19.81 4.37
C ASN A 140 15.05 18.58 3.56
N ASN A 141 14.09 17.88 2.96
CA ASN A 141 14.29 16.63 2.20
C ASN A 141 14.82 15.44 3.02
N ILE A 142 14.80 15.53 4.35
CA ILE A 142 15.16 14.42 5.23
C ILE A 142 13.88 13.78 5.76
N PRO A 143 13.71 12.44 5.66
CA PRO A 143 12.56 11.73 6.21
C PRO A 143 12.38 12.02 7.71
N CYS A 144 11.15 12.28 8.12
CA CYS A 144 10.76 12.37 9.52
C CYS A 144 10.37 10.98 10.02
N ASP A 145 10.90 10.62 11.19
CA ASP A 145 10.45 9.43 11.92
C ASP A 145 9.39 9.83 12.95
N THR A 146 8.42 8.97 13.19
CA THR A 146 7.39 9.16 14.22
C THR A 146 7.12 7.83 14.92
N ALA A 147 7.42 7.78 16.21
CA ALA A 147 7.08 6.64 17.05
C ALA A 147 5.73 6.88 17.75
N ALA A 148 4.75 6.01 17.50
CA ALA A 148 3.52 5.94 18.27
C ALA A 148 3.64 4.81 19.30
N LEU A 149 3.91 5.15 20.56
CA LEU A 149 3.98 4.19 21.66
C LEU A 149 2.66 4.22 22.45
N ASN A 150 1.90 3.13 22.37
CA ASN A 150 0.73 2.92 23.21
C ASN A 150 0.97 1.71 24.13
N ALA A 151 0.66 1.86 25.42
CA ALA A 151 0.60 0.73 26.33
C ALA A 151 -0.67 -0.08 26.02
N ASN A 152 -0.53 -1.35 25.66
CA ASN A 152 -1.65 -2.27 25.65
C ASN A 152 -2.04 -2.56 27.10
N ILE A 153 -3.05 -1.84 27.61
CA ILE A 153 -3.62 -2.12 28.92
C ILE A 153 -4.60 -3.28 28.74
N SER A 154 -4.18 -4.48 29.12
CA SER A 154 -5.09 -5.62 29.23
C SER A 154 -6.10 -5.35 30.33
N TYR A 155 -7.34 -5.03 29.97
CA TYR A 155 -8.44 -4.95 30.93
C TYR A 155 -8.69 -6.35 31.50
N ARG A 156 -8.34 -6.58 32.78
CA ARG A 156 -8.83 -7.74 33.52
C ARG A 156 -10.23 -7.41 34.01
N GLU A 157 -11.26 -7.96 33.37
CA GLU A 157 -12.57 -8.05 34.01
C GLU A 157 -12.45 -8.93 35.26
N ASN A 158 -12.66 -8.35 36.44
CA ASN A 158 -12.94 -9.12 37.63
C ASN A 158 -14.31 -9.79 37.45
N LYS A 159 -14.31 -11.06 37.00
CA LYS A 159 -15.48 -11.92 37.14
C LYS A 159 -15.71 -12.19 38.62
N ASN A 160 -16.49 -11.34 39.27
CA ASN A 160 -17.19 -11.72 40.49
C ASN A 160 -18.27 -12.73 40.09
N HIS A 161 -17.93 -14.01 40.17
CA HIS A 161 -18.93 -15.07 40.25
C HIS A 161 -19.62 -14.96 41.61
N SER A 162 -20.70 -14.18 41.70
CA SER A 162 -21.71 -14.39 42.71
C SER A 162 -22.49 -15.64 42.32
N GLN A 163 -22.24 -16.73 43.05
CA GLN A 163 -23.13 -17.88 43.12
C GLN A 163 -24.43 -17.44 43.81
N GLU A 164 -25.55 -17.63 43.13
CA GLU A 164 -26.85 -17.97 43.72
C GLU A 164 -27.45 -19.12 42.91
#